data_AF-A0A0F3INJ6-F1
#
_entry.id   AF-A0A0F3INJ6-F1
#
_cell.length_a   1.000
_cell.length_b   1.000
_cell.length_c   1.000
_cell.angle_alpha   90.00
_cell.angle_beta   90.00
_cell.angle_gamma   90.00
#
_symmetry.space_group_name_H-M   'P 1'
#
loop_
_entity.id
_entity.type
_entity.pdbx_description
1 polymer ?
#
loop_
_entity_poly.entity_id
_entity_poly.type
_entity_poly.pdbx_seq_one_letter_code
_entity_poly.pdbx_strand_id
1 'polypeptide(L)'
;MDKLTYSLAKPVQFTPTRLIEDLSFRTELTVRELRRLEGQDSNVGATVALISILSGEPAELIDALDSKDYYKIQEFLLPFLKDSLGDGMI
;
A
#
# COMPACT_ATOMS: atom_id res chain seq x y z
N MET A 1 2.88 -17.04 -5.74
CA MET A 1 2.07 -15.94 -5.19
C MET A 1 1.83 -14.97 -6.32
N ASP A 2 0.56 -14.77 -6.65
CA ASP A 2 0.18 -13.80 -7.67
C ASP A 2 0.43 -12.39 -7.12
N LYS A 3 0.96 -11.52 -7.97
CA LYS A 3 1.20 -10.11 -7.63
C LYS A 3 0.30 -9.26 -8.51
N LEU A 4 -0.26 -8.22 -7.91
CA LEU A 4 -1.03 -7.21 -8.63
C LEU A 4 -0.14 -6.01 -8.90
N THR A 5 -0.09 -5.55 -10.13
CA THR A 5 0.71 -4.37 -10.48
C THR A 5 -0.20 -3.20 -10.83
N TYR A 6 0.08 -2.04 -10.22
CA TYR A 6 -0.59 -0.78 -10.51
C TYR A 6 0.42 0.20 -11.10
N SER A 7 0.12 0.73 -12.28
CA SER A 7 0.90 1.79 -12.92
C SER A 7 0.49 3.15 -12.37
N LEU A 8 1.47 3.91 -11.89
CA LEU A 8 1.27 5.24 -11.34
C LEU A 8 0.85 6.20 -12.44
N ALA A 9 -0.10 7.09 -12.14
CA ALA A 9 -0.50 8.13 -13.08
C ALA A 9 0.65 9.10 -13.34
N LYS A 10 1.52 9.29 -12.35
CA LYS A 10 2.75 10.07 -12.46
C LYS A 10 3.92 9.30 -11.84
N PRO A 11 5.03 9.10 -12.57
CA PRO A 11 6.23 8.51 -12.00
C PRO A 11 6.74 9.28 -10.78
N VAL A 12 7.15 8.55 -9.75
CA VAL A 12 7.74 9.11 -8.52
C VAL A 12 9.25 8.95 -8.56
N GLN A 13 9.97 10.07 -8.57
CA GLN A 13 11.42 10.08 -8.40
C GLN A 13 11.76 9.91 -6.92
N PHE A 14 11.95 8.68 -6.47
CA PHE A 14 12.15 8.37 -5.05
C PHE A 14 13.57 8.67 -4.57
N THR A 15 14.57 8.38 -5.40
CA THR A 15 15.98 8.77 -5.18
C THR A 15 16.54 9.31 -6.50
N PRO A 16 17.72 9.96 -6.53
CA PRO A 16 18.30 10.46 -7.78
C PRO A 16 18.49 9.40 -8.89
N THR A 17 18.56 8.12 -8.52
CA THR A 17 18.77 7.00 -9.45
C THR A 17 17.57 6.07 -9.57
N ARG A 18 16.50 6.30 -8.81
CA ARG A 18 15.33 5.42 -8.77
C ARG A 18 14.06 6.19 -9.11
N LEU A 19 13.56 5.94 -10.32
CA LEU A 19 12.24 6.34 -10.77
C LEU A 19 11.29 5.15 -10.61
N ILE A 20 10.11 5.39 -10.05
CA ILE A 20 9.09 4.35 -9.87
C ILE A 20 7.89 4.72 -10.73
N GLU A 21 7.54 3.81 -11.63
CA GLU A 21 6.40 3.94 -12.54
C GLU A 21 5.29 2.95 -12.20
N ASP A 22 5.64 1.83 -11.57
CA ASP A 22 4.73 0.75 -11.19
C ASP A 22 4.97 0.31 -9.74
N LEU A 23 3.90 -0.09 -9.06
CA LEU A 23 3.94 -0.75 -7.76
C LEU A 23 3.35 -2.16 -7.88
N SER A 24 4.09 -3.16 -7.40
CA SER A 24 3.62 -4.55 -7.35
C SER A 24 3.28 -4.96 -5.92
N PHE A 25 2.05 -5.41 -5.72
CA PHE A 25 1.49 -5.76 -4.43
C PHE A 25 1.31 -7.26 -4.29
N ARG A 26 1.61 -7.77 -3.10
CA ARG A 26 1.06 -9.04 -2.61
C ARG A 26 -0.40 -8.85 -2.24
N THR A 27 -1.16 -9.95 -2.24
CA THR A 27 -2.59 -9.97 -1.88
C THR A 27 -2.86 -10.61 -0.53
N GLU A 28 -1.81 -10.96 0.21
CA GLU A 28 -1.90 -11.67 1.49
C GLU A 28 -1.04 -10.98 2.55
N LEU A 29 -1.49 -11.05 3.79
CA LEU A 29 -0.79 -10.55 4.99
C LEU A 29 -0.46 -11.71 5.92
N THR A 30 0.71 -11.68 6.52
CA THR A 30 1.05 -12.55 7.64
C THR A 30 0.44 -12.02 8.95
N VAL A 31 0.25 -12.90 9.93
CA VAL A 31 -0.23 -12.50 11.28
C VAL A 31 0.69 -11.45 11.92
N ARG A 32 2.00 -11.50 11.65
CA ARG A 32 2.96 -10.51 12.15
C ARG A 32 2.72 -9.12 11.55
N GLU A 33 2.39 -9.06 10.26
CA GLU A 33 2.09 -7.82 9.57
C GLU A 33 0.75 -7.23 10.02
N LEU A 34 -0.28 -8.06 10.22
CA LEU A 34 -1.57 -7.63 10.78
C LEU A 34 -1.40 -6.94 12.15
N ARG A 35 -0.65 -7.55 13.08
CA ARG A 35 -0.35 -6.93 14.39
C ARG A 35 0.39 -5.60 14.30
N ARG A 36 1.18 -5.40 13.23
CA ARG A 36 1.89 -4.14 13.00
C ARG A 36 0.94 -3.03 12.56
N LEU A 37 -0.14 -3.38 11.87
CA LEU A 37 -1.20 -2.44 11.45
C LEU A 37 -2.08 -2.02 12.63
N GLU A 38 -2.42 -2.96 13.53
CA GLU A 38 -3.19 -2.68 14.75
C GLU A 38 -2.52 -1.65 15.67
N GLY A 39 -1.19 -1.56 15.64
CA GLY A 39 -0.42 -0.59 16.43
C GLY A 39 -0.32 0.81 15.82
N GLN A 40 -1.07 1.12 14.76
CA GLN A 40 -1.06 2.46 14.13
C GLN A 40 -2.17 3.34 14.72
N ASP A 41 -1.80 4.53 15.20
CA ASP A 41 -2.72 5.44 15.91
C ASP A 41 -3.67 6.24 14.99
N SER A 42 -3.56 6.10 13.65
CA SER A 42 -4.43 6.81 12.69
C SER A 42 -4.78 5.96 11.47
N ASN A 43 -5.98 6.16 10.92
CA ASN A 43 -6.46 5.44 9.73
C ASN A 43 -5.56 5.66 8.49
N VAL A 44 -5.05 6.89 8.32
CA VAL A 44 -4.11 7.20 7.23
C VAL A 44 -2.78 6.49 7.44
N GLY A 45 -2.22 6.54 8.66
CA GLY A 45 -0.98 5.82 8.99
C GLY A 45 -1.10 4.30 8.83
N ALA A 46 -2.24 3.73 9.23
CA ALA A 46 -2.55 2.32 9.03
C ALA A 46 -2.59 1.95 7.55
N THR A 47 -3.17 2.80 6.70
CA THR A 47 -3.23 2.53 5.26
C THR A 47 -1.87 2.69 4.59
N VAL A 48 -1.10 3.72 4.92
CA VAL A 48 0.28 3.89 4.41
C VAL A 48 1.13 2.67 4.78
N ALA A 49 1.04 2.21 6.03
CA ALA A 49 1.73 1.02 6.49
C ALA A 49 1.28 -0.24 5.73
N LEU A 50 -0.02 -0.38 5.46
CA LEU A 50 -0.58 -1.49 4.68
C LEU A 50 -0.05 -1.51 3.24
N ILE A 51 -0.10 -0.37 2.54
CA ILE A 51 0.40 -0.25 1.16
C ILE A 51 1.90 -0.54 1.12
N SER A 52 2.67 -0.02 2.08
CA SER A 52 4.11 -0.30 2.22
C SER A 52 4.39 -1.80 2.43
N ILE A 53 3.64 -2.48 3.30
CA ILE A 53 3.80 -3.91 3.55
C ILE A 53 3.49 -4.75 2.30
N LEU A 54 2.40 -4.41 1.60
CA LEU A 54 1.95 -5.18 0.45
C LEU A 54 2.85 -4.98 -0.76
N SER A 55 3.33 -3.76 -0.99
CA SER A 55 4.28 -3.45 -2.07
C SER A 55 5.72 -3.88 -1.75
N GLY A 56 6.08 -3.93 -0.47
CA GLY A 56 7.46 -4.06 -0.03
C GLY A 56 8.27 -2.76 -0.15
N GLU A 57 7.62 -1.66 -0.51
CA GLU A 57 8.25 -0.34 -0.63
C GLU A 57 8.24 0.42 0.70
N PRO A 58 9.20 1.33 0.92
CA PRO A 58 9.25 2.14 2.14
C PRO A 58 8.04 3.09 2.25
N ALA A 59 7.62 3.41 3.47
CA ALA A 59 6.47 4.28 3.72
C ALA A 59 6.67 5.69 3.12
N GLU A 60 7.91 6.18 3.13
CA GLU A 60 8.30 7.46 2.53
C GLU A 60 8.00 7.54 1.03
N LEU A 61 8.02 6.39 0.32
CA LEU A 61 7.59 6.35 -1.08
C LEU A 61 6.08 6.55 -1.17
N ILE A 62 5.32 5.91 -0.28
CA ILE A 62 3.86 5.98 -0.28
C ILE A 62 3.41 7.41 0.06
N ASP A 63 4.10 8.08 0.98
CA ASP A 63 3.87 9.49 1.30
C ASP A 63 4.19 10.44 0.13
N ALA A 64 5.07 10.02 -0.79
CA ALA A 64 5.43 10.78 -1.98
C ALA A 64 4.46 10.57 -3.16
N LEU A 65 3.49 9.65 -3.04
CA LEU A 65 2.47 9.44 -4.06
C LEU A 65 1.55 10.66 -4.16
N ASP A 66 1.12 10.97 -5.39
CA ASP A 66 -0.01 11.89 -5.57
C ASP A 66 -1.26 11.27 -4.91
N SER A 67 -2.07 12.11 -4.25
CA SER A 67 -3.29 11.67 -3.55
C SER A 67 -4.22 10.83 -4.43
N LYS A 68 -4.28 11.11 -5.74
CA LYS A 68 -5.06 10.34 -6.71
C LYS A 68 -4.58 8.89 -6.84
N ASP A 69 -3.27 8.67 -6.90
CA ASP A 69 -2.71 7.31 -6.97
C ASP A 69 -2.87 6.61 -5.62
N TYR A 70 -2.70 7.32 -4.50
CA TYR A 70 -2.98 6.80 -3.17
C TYR A 70 -4.41 6.22 -3.05
N TYR A 71 -5.44 7.01 -3.36
CA TYR A 71 -6.83 6.55 -3.27
C TYR A 71 -7.14 5.41 -4.26
N LYS A 72 -6.60 5.48 -5.48
CA LYS A 72 -6.78 4.40 -6.46
C LYS A 72 -6.12 3.09 -6.02
N ILE A 73 -4.95 3.16 -5.41
CA ILE A 73 -4.28 1.96 -4.88
C ILE A 73 -5.10 1.36 -3.74
N GLN A 74 -5.69 2.18 -2.86
CA GLN A 74 -6.61 1.68 -1.83
C GLN A 74 -7.80 0.93 -2.45
N GLU A 75 -8.49 1.54 -3.42
CA GLU A 75 -9.61 0.91 -4.13
C GLU A 75 -9.18 -0.36 -4.88
N PHE A 76 -7.98 -0.35 -5.47
CA PHE A 76 -7.41 -1.48 -6.20
C PHE A 76 -7.12 -2.68 -5.31
N LEU A 77 -6.67 -2.44 -4.07
CA LEU A 77 -6.34 -3.49 -3.10
C LEU A 77 -7.57 -3.97 -2.31
N LEU A 78 -8.61 -3.15 -2.20
CA LEU A 78 -9.82 -3.42 -1.42
C LEU A 78 -10.43 -4.82 -1.64
N PRO A 79 -10.60 -5.33 -2.89
CA PRO A 79 -11.22 -6.65 -3.12
C PRO A 79 -10.42 -7.81 -2.51
N PHE A 80 -9.11 -7.66 -2.33
CA PHE A 80 -8.20 -8.70 -1.83
C PHE A 80 -8.07 -8.65 -0.31
N LEU A 81 -8.31 -7.48 0.27
CA LEU A 81 -8.13 -7.24 1.70
C LEU A 81 -9.41 -7.37 2.50
N LYS A 82 -10.57 -7.39 1.85
CA LYS A 82 -11.89 -7.50 2.49
C LYS A 82 -11.98 -8.69 3.46
N ASP A 83 -11.43 -9.83 3.08
CA ASP A 83 -11.44 -11.04 3.92
C ASP A 83 -10.39 -11.01 5.04
N SER A 84 -9.34 -10.18 4.90
CA SER A 84 -8.20 -10.13 5.82
C SER A 84 -8.29 -9.01 6.86
N LEU A 85 -8.96 -7.89 6.56
CA LEU A 85 -9.02 -6.70 7.41
C LEU A 85 -10.37 -6.50 8.12
N GLY A 86 -11.42 -7.22 7.70
CA GLY A 86 -12.79 -7.04 8.22
C GLY A 86 -13.40 -5.68 7.86
N ASP A 87 -14.72 -5.53 8.05
CA ASP A 87 -15.49 -4.33 7.66
C ASP A 87 -15.13 -3.05 8.47
N GLY A 88 -14.23 -3.12 9.45
CA GLY A 88 -13.97 -2.04 10.42
C GLY A 88 -12.73 -1.18 10.15
N MET A 89 -11.95 -1.46 9.10
CA MET A 89 -10.64 -0.83 8.84
C MET A 89 -10.61 0.10 7.62
N ILE A 90 -11.75 0.31 6.95
CA ILE A 90 -11.89 1.14 5.75
C ILE A 90 -12.93 2.24 5.99
#